data_AF-A0A933NLK6-F1
#
_entry.id   AF-A0A933NLK6-F1
#
_cell.length_a   1.000
_cell.length_b   1.000
_cell.length_c   1.000
_cell.angle_alpha   90.00
_cell.angle_beta   90.00
_cell.angle_gamma   90.00
#
_symmetry.space_group_name_H-M   'P 1'
#
loop_
_entity.id
_entity.type
_entity.pdbx_description
1 polymer ?
#
loop_
_entity_poly.entity_id
_entity_poly.type
_entity_poly.pdbx_seq_one_letter_code
_entity_poly.pdbx_strand_id
1 'polypeptide(L)' 'MRFDMRTAPPDDDALAEALLGPTGNLRAPAARVGRALIVGFDEATYTRYLLR' A
#
# COMPACT_ATOMS: atom_id res chain seq x y z
N MET A 1 3.28 1.61 -7.19
CA MET A 1 4.31 0.67 -6.67
C MET A 1 3.60 -0.53 -6.05
N ARG A 2 4.17 -1.74 -6.09
CA ARG A 2 3.56 -2.95 -5.50
C ARG A 2 4.64 -3.81 -4.85
N PHE A 3 4.35 -4.33 -3.66
CA PHE A 3 5.21 -5.28 -2.95
C PHE A 3 4.56 -6.67 -2.89
N ASP A 4 5.35 -7.73 -3.11
CA ASP A 4 4.93 -9.10 -2.80
C ASP A 4 5.45 -9.49 -1.42
N MET A 5 4.61 -9.26 -0.41
CA MET A 5 4.94 -9.54 0.99
C MET A 5 5.13 -11.04 1.30
N ARG A 6 4.83 -11.95 0.37
CA ARG A 6 4.96 -13.39 0.58
C ARG A 6 6.31 -13.93 0.11
N THR A 7 6.78 -13.45 -1.04
CA THR A 7 7.96 -14.03 -1.71
C THR A 7 9.16 -13.08 -1.72
N ALA A 8 8.92 -11.77 -1.65
CA ALA A 8 9.96 -10.75 -1.70
C ALA A 8 9.52 -9.50 -0.92
N PRO A 9 9.38 -9.60 0.42
CA PRO A 9 9.10 -8.42 1.22
C PRO A 9 10.27 -7.42 1.11
N PRO A 10 10.00 -6.12 0.97
CA PRO A 10 11.04 -5.11 1.16
C PRO A 10 11.54 -5.12 2.61
N ASP A 11 12.68 -4.48 2.86
CA ASP A 11 13.07 -4.12 4.22
C ASP A 11 12.14 -3.05 4.83
N ASP A 12 12.23 -2.88 6.15
CA ASP A 12 11.33 -2.02 6.91
C ASP A 12 11.47 -0.54 6.53
N ASP A 13 12.68 -0.08 6.19
CA ASP A 13 12.95 1.32 5.84
C ASP A 13 12.35 1.64 4.46
N ALA A 14 12.55 0.77 3.47
CA ALA A 14 11.95 0.91 2.15
C ALA A 14 10.42 0.82 2.19
N LEU A 15 9.88 -0.01 3.09
CA LEU A 15 8.44 -0.09 3.31
C LEU A 15 7.91 1.21 3.95
N ALA A 16 8.59 1.72 4.98
CA ALA A 16 8.21 2.96 5.65
C ALA A 16 8.24 4.16 4.70
N GLU A 17 9.27 4.29 3.85
CA GLU A 17 9.37 5.37 2.87
C GLU A 17 8.20 5.37 1.88
N ALA A 18 7.77 4.17 1.45
CA ALA A 18 6.63 4.03 0.55
C ALA A 18 5.28 4.33 1.21
N LEU A 19 5.12 3.97 2.50
CA LEU A 19 3.85 4.10 3.22
C LEU A 19 3.66 5.46 3.89
N LEU A 20 4.73 6.06 4.39
CA LEU A 20 4.67 7.26 5.23
C LEU A 20 4.89 8.53 4.40
N GLY A 21 4.18 9.59 4.78
CA GLY A 21 4.36 10.93 4.26
C GLY A 21 5.53 11.65 4.93
N PRO A 22 5.83 12.90 4.50
CA PRO A 22 6.98 13.66 5.00
C PRO A 22 7.03 13.88 6.53
N THR A 23 5.87 13.81 7.20
CA THR A 23 5.75 13.98 8.66
C THR A 23 5.63 12.65 9.41
N GLY A 24 5.87 11.51 8.75
CA GLY A 24 5.77 10.17 9.35
C GLY A 24 4.34 9.63 9.46
N ASN A 25 3.32 10.34 8.98
CA ASN A 25 1.93 9.86 8.97
C ASN A 25 1.71 8.89 7.80
N LEU A 26 0.87 7.87 7.99
CA LEU A 26 0.45 6.99 6.89
C LEU A 26 -0.21 7.81 5.78
N ARG A 27 0.22 7.61 4.53
CA ARG A 27 -0.37 8.27 3.37
C ARG A 27 -1.83 7.86 3.21
N ALA A 28 -2.66 8.82 2.79
CA ALA A 28 -4.07 8.60 2.50
C ALA A 28 -4.34 8.79 0.99
N PRO A 29 -5.41 8.19 0.43
CA PRO A 29 -6.33 7.24 1.07
C PRO A 29 -5.65 5.90 1.39
N ALA A 30 -6.14 5.19 2.42
CA ALA A 30 -5.63 3.88 2.80
C ALA A 30 -6.77 2.89 3.07
N ALA A 31 -6.65 1.67 2.56
CA ALA A 31 -7.65 0.63 2.72
C ALA A 31 -6.99 -0.74 2.92
N ARG A 32 -7.53 -1.54 3.85
CA ARG A 32 -7.15 -2.94 4.02
C ARG A 32 -8.25 -3.84 3.48
N VAL A 33 -7.93 -4.63 2.45
CA VAL A 33 -8.87 -5.55 1.80
C VAL A 33 -8.35 -6.97 1.93
N GLY A 34 -8.90 -7.72 2.89
CA GLY A 34 -8.38 -9.04 3.24
C GLY A 34 -6.91 -8.97 3.69
N ARG A 35 -6.01 -9.55 2.87
CA ARG A 35 -4.55 -9.56 3.09
C ARG A 35 -3.79 -8.46 2.32
N ALA A 36 -4.50 -7.65 1.52
CA ALA A 36 -3.89 -6.55 0.78
C ALA A 36 -4.05 -5.23 1.57
N LEU A 37 -2.98 -4.44 1.60
CA LEU A 37 -2.99 -3.05 2.06
C LEU A 37 -2.80 -2.14 0.84
N ILE A 38 -3.70 -1.20 0.65
CA ILE A 38 -3.68 -0.20 -0.42
C ILE A 38 -3.42 1.14 0.25
N VAL A 39 -2.44 1.88 -0.25
CA VAL A 39 -2.05 3.20 0.24
C VAL A 39 -1.85 4.13 -0.95
N GLY A 40 -2.45 5.31 -0.89
CA GLY A 40 -2.59 6.20 -2.03
C GLY A 40 -3.71 5.75 -2.98
N PHE A 41 -3.83 6.46 -4.09
CA PHE A 41 -4.84 6.18 -5.12
C PHE A 41 -4.19 5.68 -6.41
N ASP A 42 -4.71 4.56 -6.90
CA ASP A 42 -4.46 4.03 -8.23
C ASP A 42 -5.75 3.40 -8.73
N GLU A 43 -6.27 3.87 -9.86
CA GLU A 43 -7.60 3.50 -10.35
C GLU A 43 -7.70 1.99 -10.59
N ALA A 44 -6.72 1.39 -11.26
CA ALA A 44 -6.72 -0.04 -11.56
C ALA A 44 -6.69 -0.91 -10.29
N THR A 45 -5.95 -0.48 -9.26
CA THR A 45 -5.91 -1.13 -7.95
C THR A 45 -7.26 -1.03 -7.25
N TYR A 46 -7.88 0.15 -7.26
CA TYR A 46 -9.19 0.35 -6.66
C TYR A 46 -10.27 -0.48 -7.35
N THR A 47 -10.32 -0.49 -8.68
CA THR A 47 -11.25 -1.35 -9.43
C THR A 47 -11.04 -2.82 -9.10
N ARG A 48 -9.78 -3.28 -9.01
CA ARG A 48 -9.45 -4.68 -8.72
C ARG A 48 -9.88 -5.12 -7.31
N TYR A 49 -9.75 -4.25 -6.31
CA TYR A 49 -9.87 -4.64 -4.91
C TYR A 49 -11.13 -4.11 -4.20
N LEU A 50 -11.71 -3.00 -4.66
CA LEU A 50 -12.82 -2.32 -3.97
C LEU A 50 -14.13 -2.30 -4.75
N LEU A 51 -14.10 -2.44 -6.08
CA LEU A 51 -15.29 -2.33 -6.95
C LEU A 51 -15.73 -3.68 -7.53
N ARG A 52 -15.61 -4.75 -6.74
CA ARG A 52 -16.08 -6.10 -7.11
C ARG A 52 -17.48 -6.38 -6.60
#